data_AF-A0A3M6XZA7-F1
#
_entry.id   AF-A0A3M6XZA7-F1
#
_cell.length_a   1.000
_cell.length_b   1.000
_cell.length_c   1.000
_cell.angle_alpha   90.00
_cell.angle_beta   90.00
_cell.angle_gamma   90.00
#
_symmetry.space_group_name_H-M   'P 1'
#
loop_
_entity.id
_entity.type
_entity.pdbx_description
1 polymer ?
#
loop_
_entity_poly.entity_id
_entity_poly.type
_entity_poly.pdbx_seq_one_letter_code
_entity_poly.pdbx_strand_id
1 'polypeptide(L)'
;MAVTGTAVNVWASRIIPAVLLGIIGYVSWVITRPVAVQYLLTPPTRSPRVGAGVVVLVLYWIFMILMTWSFLRLLFEVAFDPGLIKTQAGQKITKYRSRPPDDELEAQTSPDPKRRGHLRAATRGFWNRLLPVGRSRALYDLEDFYTKDVFVCDDQGMPKWCSTCKIYRPDRARHCREIDRCVRRMDHFCPWMGGLVTETSNKFFVQFNAYTVLYCVFIIVIMGVFTDGVRESPDVYILAHGHWIAVLVMGIFFFLLTLETDMTAVILAVLNLTTPENIRMKTAVWQLAVRVPEGFDPSGLKTVSFPSGTLRDPEKDGSSEGSEATDEDKEEGDERALQTADDTHFFAILQSEPGDNPWDIGRWQNFTQMMGKYPWNWLLPLQHSPFCNPDEAKSRQCRPEMALTSFFVTGIDVQAMRARAGMCELTEQEWRLYEQQKAKRLAFPNWVAGAGAPVKMWQAYFAAKKK
;
A
#
# COMPACT_ATOMS: atom_id res chain seq x y z
N MET A 1 12.90 8.84 29.72
CA MET A 1 12.70 7.67 28.83
C MET A 1 12.01 8.15 27.56
N ALA A 2 12.75 8.33 26.47
CA ALA A 2 12.12 8.51 25.16
C ALA A 2 11.92 7.12 24.57
N VAL A 3 10.68 6.66 24.46
CA VAL A 3 10.36 5.53 23.58
C VAL A 3 10.37 6.12 22.17
N THR A 4 11.15 5.56 21.24
CA THR A 4 11.13 6.01 19.85
C THR A 4 9.73 5.86 19.28
N GLY A 5 9.26 6.84 18.50
CA GLY A 5 7.90 6.80 17.91
C GLY A 5 7.63 5.51 17.11
N THR A 6 8.69 4.95 16.52
CA THR A 6 8.68 3.67 15.81
C THR A 6 8.28 2.50 16.71
N ALA A 7 8.82 2.40 17.92
CA ALA A 7 8.49 1.32 18.84
C ALA A 7 7.02 1.42 19.30
N VAL A 8 6.51 2.63 19.52
CA VAL A 8 5.09 2.86 19.85
C VAL A 8 4.19 2.37 18.72
N ASN A 9 4.50 2.73 17.47
CA ASN A 9 3.73 2.31 16.30
C ASN A 9 3.68 0.79 16.14
N VAL A 10 4.81 0.11 16.35
CA VAL A 10 4.90 -1.37 16.26
C VAL A 10 4.12 -2.06 17.38
N TRP A 11 4.14 -1.53 18.61
CA TRP A 11 3.33 -2.10 19.69
C TRP A 11 1.84 -1.83 19.50
N ALA A 12 1.49 -0.62 19.08
CA ALA A 12 0.12 -0.26 18.74
C ALA A 12 -0.43 -1.19 17.65
N SER A 13 0.38 -1.51 16.62
CA SER A 13 -0.04 -2.43 15.56
C SER A 13 -0.34 -3.84 16.06
N ARG A 14 0.21 -4.26 17.19
CA ARG A 14 -0.05 -5.59 17.76
C ARG A 14 -1.26 -5.62 18.68
N ILE A 15 -1.46 -4.54 19.43
CA ILE A 15 -2.49 -4.47 20.47
C ILE A 15 -3.84 -4.08 19.88
N ILE A 16 -3.87 -3.10 18.96
CA ILE A 16 -5.12 -2.54 18.45
C ILE A 16 -5.98 -3.60 17.75
N PRO A 17 -5.47 -4.49 16.88
CA PRO A 17 -6.31 -5.52 16.26
C PRO A 17 -7.01 -6.43 17.27
N ALA A 18 -6.33 -6.80 18.36
CA ALA A 18 -6.92 -7.60 19.43
C ALA A 18 -8.01 -6.82 20.18
N VAL A 19 -7.78 -5.52 20.43
CA VAL A 19 -8.79 -4.63 21.04
C VAL A 19 -10.02 -4.49 20.13
N LEU A 20 -9.83 -4.35 18.82
CA LEU A 20 -10.94 -4.30 17.84
C LEU A 20 -11.78 -5.58 17.86
N LEU A 21 -11.15 -6.75 17.95
CA LEU A 21 -11.87 -8.03 18.10
C LEU A 21 -12.67 -8.08 19.42
N GLY A 22 -12.12 -7.55 20.51
CA GLY A 22 -12.84 -7.41 21.77
C GLY A 22 -14.05 -6.49 21.67
N ILE A 23 -13.92 -5.37 20.95
CA ILE A 23 -15.02 -4.44 20.65
C ILE A 23 -16.12 -5.15 19.84
N ILE A 24 -15.76 -5.89 18.80
CA ILE A 24 -16.71 -6.67 18.00
C ILE A 24 -17.49 -7.64 18.89
N GLY A 25 -16.80 -8.40 19.75
CA GLY A 25 -17.44 -9.33 20.69
C GLY A 25 -18.38 -8.65 21.68
N TYR A 26 -17.98 -7.49 22.21
CA TYR A 26 -18.85 -6.70 23.09
C TYR A 26 -20.11 -6.20 22.36
N VAL A 27 -19.98 -5.65 21.15
CA VAL A 27 -21.14 -5.22 20.35
C VAL A 27 -22.03 -6.42 20.00
N SER A 28 -21.46 -7.57 19.65
CA SER A 28 -22.21 -8.81 19.43
C SER A 28 -23.05 -9.18 20.63
N TRP A 29 -22.47 -9.12 21.82
CA TRP A 29 -23.22 -9.40 23.04
C TRP A 29 -24.38 -8.41 23.24
N VAL A 30 -24.15 -7.10 23.08
CA VAL A 30 -25.20 -6.07 23.27
C VAL A 30 -26.35 -6.23 22.27
N ILE A 31 -26.04 -6.46 21.00
CA ILE A 31 -27.06 -6.58 19.95
C ILE A 31 -27.83 -7.90 20.09
N THR A 32 -27.14 -9.01 20.33
CA THR A 32 -27.81 -10.32 20.34
C THR A 32 -28.62 -10.55 21.61
N ARG A 33 -28.11 -10.16 22.79
CA ARG A 33 -28.80 -10.44 24.06
C ARG A 33 -29.67 -9.26 24.53
N PRO A 34 -29.14 -8.10 24.97
CA PRO A 34 -29.98 -6.97 25.38
C PRO A 34 -30.99 -6.50 24.33
N VAL A 35 -30.57 -6.31 23.06
CA VAL A 35 -31.45 -5.74 22.03
C VAL A 35 -32.37 -6.80 21.43
N ALA A 36 -31.83 -7.87 20.84
CA ALA A 36 -32.68 -8.85 20.16
C ALA A 36 -33.46 -9.72 21.14
N VAL A 37 -32.80 -10.43 22.08
CA VAL A 37 -33.52 -11.34 22.98
C VAL A 37 -34.35 -10.60 24.02
N GLN A 38 -33.72 -9.81 24.88
CA GLN A 38 -34.39 -9.23 26.06
C GLN A 38 -35.38 -8.12 25.69
N TYR A 39 -35.09 -7.34 24.65
CA TYR A 39 -35.95 -6.25 24.26
C TYR A 39 -36.95 -6.66 23.16
N LEU A 40 -36.55 -7.35 22.09
CA LEU A 40 -37.47 -7.67 20.97
C LEU A 40 -38.21 -9.00 21.13
N LEU A 41 -37.53 -10.10 21.46
CA LEU A 41 -38.10 -11.45 21.41
C LEU A 41 -38.82 -11.86 22.70
N THR A 42 -38.25 -11.56 23.86
CA THR A 42 -38.80 -11.92 25.17
C THR A 42 -38.83 -10.70 26.12
N PRO A 43 -39.53 -9.62 25.76
CA PRO A 43 -39.69 -8.47 26.65
C PRO A 43 -40.52 -8.82 27.90
N PRO A 44 -40.19 -8.26 29.07
CA PRO A 44 -40.88 -8.55 30.33
C PRO A 44 -42.21 -7.80 30.48
N THR A 45 -42.35 -6.61 29.89
CA THR A 45 -43.47 -5.69 30.16
C THR A 45 -44.32 -5.34 28.93
N ARG A 46 -43.97 -5.85 27.74
CA ARG A 46 -44.66 -5.53 26.48
C ARG A 46 -44.79 -6.76 25.60
N SER A 47 -45.56 -6.65 24.51
CA SER A 47 -45.69 -7.74 23.55
C SER A 47 -44.38 -7.99 22.79
N PRO A 48 -44.02 -9.27 22.53
CA PRO A 48 -42.90 -9.63 21.67
C PRO A 48 -43.03 -9.04 20.26
N ARG A 49 -41.93 -8.49 19.74
CA ARG A 49 -41.81 -8.01 18.36
C ARG A 49 -40.93 -8.97 17.56
N VAL A 50 -41.42 -10.20 17.39
CA VAL A 50 -40.66 -11.31 16.82
C VAL A 50 -40.10 -11.00 15.43
N GLY A 51 -40.93 -10.43 14.53
CA GLY A 51 -40.50 -10.06 13.18
C GLY A 51 -39.30 -9.10 13.18
N ALA A 52 -39.38 -8.02 13.98
CA ALA A 52 -38.27 -7.07 14.12
C ALA A 52 -37.02 -7.73 14.72
N GLY A 53 -37.18 -8.58 15.75
CA GLY A 53 -36.07 -9.32 16.36
C GLY A 53 -35.34 -10.22 15.37
N VAL A 54 -36.09 -10.97 14.54
CA VAL A 54 -35.51 -11.84 13.51
C VAL A 54 -34.79 -11.03 12.44
N VAL A 55 -35.40 -9.96 11.91
CA VAL A 55 -34.76 -9.10 10.90
C VAL A 55 -33.46 -8.49 11.43
N VAL A 56 -33.47 -7.95 12.66
CA VAL A 56 -32.27 -7.38 13.29
C VAL A 56 -31.16 -8.43 13.41
N LEU A 57 -31.47 -9.64 13.87
CA LEU A 57 -30.46 -10.70 14.01
C LEU A 57 -29.90 -11.13 12.65
N VAL A 58 -30.75 -11.36 11.65
CA VAL A 58 -30.31 -11.81 10.32
C VAL A 58 -29.40 -10.75 9.68
N LEU A 59 -29.84 -9.49 9.64
CA LEU A 59 -29.04 -8.41 9.06
C LEU A 59 -27.75 -8.17 9.85
N TYR A 60 -27.81 -8.24 11.19
CA TYR A 60 -26.63 -8.13 12.04
C TYR A 60 -25.57 -9.15 11.66
N TRP A 61 -25.93 -10.44 11.57
CA TRP A 61 -24.97 -11.49 11.24
C TRP A 61 -24.44 -11.37 9.80
N ILE A 62 -25.26 -10.96 8.84
CA ILE A 62 -24.81 -10.70 7.45
C ILE A 62 -23.70 -9.63 7.44
N PHE A 63 -23.96 -8.44 8.01
CA PHE A 63 -22.98 -7.37 8.01
C PHE A 63 -21.76 -7.70 8.87
N MET A 64 -21.96 -8.33 10.03
CA MET A 64 -20.87 -8.71 10.93
C MET A 64 -19.94 -9.74 10.28
N ILE A 65 -20.48 -10.77 9.60
CA ILE A 65 -19.68 -11.78 8.91
C ILE A 65 -18.88 -11.15 7.77
N LEU A 66 -19.49 -10.30 6.95
CA LEU A 66 -18.80 -9.63 5.83
C LEU A 66 -17.65 -8.73 6.33
N MET A 67 -17.91 -7.93 7.37
CA MET A 67 -16.90 -7.07 7.99
C MET A 67 -15.78 -7.90 8.66
N THR A 68 -16.12 -8.96 9.40
CA THR A 68 -15.11 -9.77 10.09
C THR A 68 -14.28 -10.59 9.12
N TRP A 69 -14.91 -11.16 8.09
CA TRP A 69 -14.21 -11.92 7.05
C TRP A 69 -13.21 -11.04 6.28
N SER A 70 -13.62 -9.84 5.87
CA SER A 70 -12.72 -8.88 5.23
C SER A 70 -11.61 -8.40 6.16
N PHE A 71 -11.89 -8.20 7.45
CA PHE A 71 -10.87 -7.86 8.45
C PHE A 71 -9.83 -8.97 8.63
N LEU A 72 -10.28 -10.22 8.80
CA LEU A 72 -9.38 -11.37 8.94
C LEU A 72 -8.54 -11.60 7.68
N ARG A 73 -9.14 -11.44 6.50
CA ARG A 73 -8.39 -11.50 5.22
C ARG A 73 -7.32 -10.43 5.12
N LEU A 74 -7.63 -9.20 5.55
CA LEU A 74 -6.68 -8.09 5.60
C LEU A 74 -5.54 -8.38 6.58
N LEU A 75 -5.86 -8.81 7.82
CA LEU A 75 -4.85 -9.17 8.82
C LEU A 75 -3.94 -10.30 8.34
N PHE A 76 -4.51 -11.30 7.65
CA PHE A 76 -3.74 -12.37 7.03
C PHE A 76 -2.73 -11.81 6.02
N GLU A 77 -3.17 -10.93 5.12
CA GLU A 77 -2.27 -10.36 4.11
C GLU A 77 -1.15 -9.53 4.76
N VAL A 78 -1.50 -8.67 5.71
CA VAL A 78 -0.54 -7.82 6.43
C VAL A 78 0.49 -8.65 7.19
N ALA A 79 0.09 -9.81 7.72
CA ALA A 79 0.99 -10.71 8.43
C ALA A 79 1.89 -11.51 7.49
N PHE A 80 1.33 -12.10 6.43
CA PHE A 80 2.02 -13.13 5.63
C PHE A 80 2.62 -12.61 4.32
N ASP A 81 2.03 -11.60 3.68
CA ASP A 81 2.61 -10.91 2.53
C ASP A 81 2.50 -9.38 2.68
N PRO A 82 3.33 -8.78 3.54
CA PRO A 82 3.35 -7.34 3.76
C PRO A 82 3.91 -6.54 2.56
N GLY A 83 4.07 -7.13 1.37
CA GLY A 83 4.57 -6.42 0.18
C GLY A 83 6.06 -6.07 0.24
N LEU A 84 6.86 -6.77 1.05
CA LEU A 84 8.30 -6.50 1.18
C LEU A 84 9.05 -6.76 -0.13
N ILE A 85 10.06 -5.94 -0.41
CA ILE A 85 11.03 -6.26 -1.45
C ILE A 85 11.99 -7.32 -0.89
N LYS A 86 12.06 -8.45 -1.59
CA LYS A 86 12.93 -9.57 -1.25
C LYS A 86 14.41 -9.15 -1.55
N THR A 87 15.43 -9.58 -0.78
CA THR A 87 16.88 -9.26 -0.85
C THR A 87 17.82 -10.49 -0.87
N GLN A 88 18.87 -10.53 -1.72
CA GLN A 88 19.65 -11.75 -2.08
C GLN A 88 20.38 -12.40 -0.89
N ALA A 89 20.58 -13.72 -0.93
CA ALA A 89 21.35 -14.49 0.05
C ALA A 89 22.73 -14.83 -0.50
N GLY A 90 23.81 -14.37 0.13
CA GLY A 90 25.17 -14.74 -0.28
C GLY A 90 26.26 -13.75 0.12
N GLN A 91 25.97 -12.45 0.15
CA GLN A 91 26.86 -11.52 0.83
C GLN A 91 26.72 -11.73 2.34
N LYS A 92 27.85 -11.80 3.05
CA LYS A 92 27.92 -11.55 4.49
C LYS A 92 27.43 -10.12 4.74
N ILE A 93 26.10 -9.92 4.70
CA ILE A 93 25.49 -8.79 5.35
C ILE A 93 25.82 -9.04 6.82
N THR A 94 26.85 -8.34 7.29
CA THR A 94 27.09 -8.13 8.72
C THR A 94 25.73 -7.96 9.34
N LYS A 95 25.40 -8.74 10.38
CA LYS A 95 24.11 -8.70 11.09
C LYS A 95 23.76 -7.25 11.43
N TYR A 96 23.18 -6.51 10.51
CA TYR A 96 22.54 -5.25 10.77
C TYR A 96 21.20 -5.69 11.32
N ARG A 97 21.26 -5.92 12.64
CA ARG A 97 20.12 -5.90 13.54
C ARG A 97 19.25 -4.75 13.04
N SER A 98 18.02 -5.05 12.65
CA SER A 98 17.01 -4.18 12.06
C SER A 98 16.65 -2.99 12.96
N ARG A 99 17.63 -2.16 13.29
CA ARG A 99 17.57 -1.13 14.31
C ARG A 99 18.21 0.14 13.77
N PRO A 100 17.63 1.32 14.09
CA PRO A 100 18.42 2.54 14.15
C PRO A 100 19.62 2.28 15.08
N PRO A 101 20.84 2.72 14.74
CA PRO A 101 22.04 2.54 15.58
C PRO A 101 21.82 2.92 17.06
N ASP A 102 20.89 3.85 17.30
CA ASP A 102 20.61 4.45 18.60
C ASP A 102 19.93 3.48 19.60
N ASP A 103 18.99 2.63 19.17
CA ASP A 103 18.20 1.77 20.08
C ASP A 103 19.01 0.58 20.63
N GLU A 104 20.07 0.18 19.93
CA GLU A 104 21.00 -0.87 20.38
C GLU A 104 22.07 -0.33 21.30
N LEU A 105 22.64 0.83 20.97
CA LEU A 105 23.51 1.55 21.87
C LEU A 105 22.74 1.89 23.17
N GLU A 106 21.49 2.33 23.09
CA GLU A 106 20.67 2.63 24.26
C GLU A 106 20.28 1.37 25.06
N ALA A 107 19.98 0.24 24.38
CA ALA A 107 19.74 -1.02 25.07
C ALA A 107 21.01 -1.64 25.72
N GLN A 108 22.20 -1.31 25.21
CA GLN A 108 23.49 -1.75 25.77
C GLN A 108 23.96 -0.81 26.89
N THR A 109 23.71 0.49 26.77
CA THR A 109 24.15 1.53 27.71
C THR A 109 23.12 1.84 28.80
N SER A 110 21.86 1.39 28.69
CA SER A 110 20.83 1.70 29.68
C SER A 110 21.14 1.05 31.05
N PRO A 111 21.28 1.86 32.12
CA PRO A 111 21.58 1.38 33.47
C PRO A 111 20.38 0.64 34.11
N ASP A 112 19.17 0.82 33.60
CA ASP A 112 17.95 0.21 34.12
C ASP A 112 17.74 -1.21 33.54
N PRO A 113 17.82 -2.28 34.37
CA PRO A 113 17.63 -3.66 33.91
C PRO A 113 16.21 -3.96 33.44
N LYS A 114 15.18 -3.27 33.94
CA LYS A 114 13.79 -3.43 33.45
C LYS A 114 13.63 -2.82 32.06
N ARG A 115 14.14 -1.61 31.85
CA ARG A 115 14.17 -0.94 30.53
C ARG A 115 14.94 -1.78 29.50
N ARG A 116 16.07 -2.35 29.90
CA ARG A 116 16.87 -3.30 29.10
C ARG A 116 16.10 -4.57 28.74
N GLY A 117 15.35 -5.12 29.70
CA GLY A 117 14.48 -6.27 29.52
C GLY A 117 13.34 -6.01 28.52
N HIS A 118 12.65 -4.88 28.64
CA HIS A 118 11.58 -4.49 27.71
C HIS A 118 12.10 -4.24 26.28
N LEU A 119 13.24 -3.56 26.13
CA LEU A 119 13.92 -3.36 24.84
C LEU A 119 14.37 -4.69 24.20
N ARG A 120 14.76 -5.68 25.01
CA ARG A 120 15.13 -7.04 24.56
C ARG A 120 13.92 -7.95 24.27
N ALA A 121 12.82 -7.80 25.00
CA ALA A 121 11.58 -8.55 24.77
C ALA A 121 10.83 -8.07 23.51
N ALA A 122 10.80 -6.75 23.29
CA ALA A 122 10.27 -6.14 22.06
C ALA A 122 11.02 -6.59 20.79
N THR A 123 12.28 -7.02 20.93
CA THR A 123 13.15 -7.46 19.82
C THR A 123 13.16 -8.95 19.55
N ARG A 124 12.67 -9.80 20.47
CA ARG A 124 12.70 -11.28 20.35
C ARG A 124 11.32 -11.94 20.41
N GLY A 125 10.24 -11.17 20.45
CA GLY A 125 8.88 -11.71 20.55
C GLY A 125 8.50 -12.58 19.35
N PHE A 126 7.67 -13.59 19.61
CA PHE A 126 6.98 -14.45 18.63
C PHE A 126 6.43 -13.66 17.42
N TRP A 127 5.97 -12.43 17.62
CA TRP A 127 5.46 -11.54 16.58
C TRP A 127 6.51 -10.98 15.60
N ASN A 128 7.79 -10.85 16.00
CA ASN A 128 8.90 -10.56 15.06
C ASN A 128 9.25 -11.79 14.19
N ARG A 129 8.71 -12.96 14.52
CA ARG A 129 8.80 -14.19 13.72
C ARG A 129 7.62 -14.31 12.73
N LEU A 130 6.52 -13.61 12.99
CA LEU A 130 5.33 -13.53 12.12
C LEU A 130 5.44 -12.44 11.07
N LEU A 131 6.04 -11.28 11.39
CA LEU A 131 6.53 -10.36 10.36
C LEU A 131 7.85 -10.92 9.82
N PRO A 132 8.08 -11.01 8.49
CA PRO A 132 9.31 -11.56 7.93
C PRO A 132 10.49 -10.58 8.14
N VAL A 133 10.97 -10.47 9.38
CA VAL A 133 12.23 -9.83 9.72
C VAL A 133 13.34 -10.85 9.49
N GLY A 134 13.74 -10.97 8.23
CA GLY A 134 14.98 -11.63 7.85
C GLY A 134 14.83 -12.82 6.91
N ARG A 135 15.61 -12.70 5.82
CA ARG A 135 15.99 -13.70 4.80
C ARG A 135 14.92 -14.10 3.79
N SER A 136 14.92 -13.41 2.65
CA SER A 136 14.72 -14.04 1.33
C SER A 136 14.96 -13.03 0.20
N ARG A 137 15.41 -13.57 -0.95
CA ARG A 137 16.19 -13.12 -2.14
C ARG A 137 15.74 -11.88 -2.96
N ALA A 138 16.63 -11.00 -3.41
CA ALA A 138 16.33 -9.91 -4.36
C ALA A 138 16.33 -10.44 -5.78
N LEU A 139 15.38 -9.87 -6.51
CA LEU A 139 15.00 -10.15 -7.90
C LEU A 139 14.98 -8.82 -8.69
N TYR A 140 15.59 -7.76 -8.14
CA TYR A 140 15.72 -6.45 -8.81
C TYR A 140 17.19 -6.12 -8.92
N ASP A 141 17.79 -6.63 -9.98
CA ASP A 141 19.09 -6.18 -10.46
C ASP A 141 18.91 -4.94 -11.33
N LEU A 142 20.03 -4.30 -11.64
CA LEU A 142 20.06 -3.09 -12.45
C LEU A 142 19.40 -3.32 -13.82
N GLU A 143 19.58 -4.53 -14.35
CA GLU A 143 19.01 -5.06 -15.59
C GLU A 143 17.46 -4.98 -15.62
N ASP A 144 16.79 -5.25 -14.50
CA ASP A 144 15.33 -5.21 -14.39
C ASP A 144 14.73 -3.81 -14.59
N PHE A 145 15.55 -2.76 -14.57
CA PHE A 145 15.12 -1.40 -14.86
C PHE A 145 15.36 -1.04 -16.34
N TYR A 146 16.39 -1.60 -16.96
CA TYR A 146 16.78 -1.27 -18.33
C TYR A 146 15.97 -2.05 -19.37
N THR A 147 15.36 -3.16 -18.99
CA THR A 147 14.38 -3.85 -19.84
C THR A 147 13.03 -3.13 -19.93
N LYS A 148 12.82 -2.05 -19.15
CA LYS A 148 11.56 -1.30 -19.12
C LYS A 148 11.55 -0.16 -20.11
N ASP A 149 10.38 0.15 -20.65
CA ASP A 149 10.18 1.35 -21.48
C ASP A 149 10.32 2.66 -20.69
N VAL A 150 9.89 2.68 -19.42
CA VAL A 150 9.95 3.85 -18.54
C VAL A 150 10.14 3.42 -17.09
N PHE A 151 11.00 4.11 -16.34
CA PHE A 151 11.14 3.96 -14.89
C PHE A 151 11.49 5.27 -14.19
N VAL A 152 11.25 5.36 -12.87
CA VAL A 152 11.60 6.54 -12.07
C VAL A 152 13.10 6.52 -11.75
N CYS A 153 13.79 7.60 -12.11
CA CYS A 153 15.23 7.74 -11.96
C CYS A 153 15.63 8.94 -11.07
N ASP A 154 16.91 9.03 -10.75
CA ASP A 154 17.54 10.22 -10.21
C ASP A 154 18.05 11.18 -11.29
N ASP A 155 18.68 12.27 -10.85
CA ASP A 155 19.20 13.31 -11.74
C ASP A 155 20.19 12.76 -12.77
N GLN A 156 20.81 11.61 -12.52
CA GLN A 156 21.77 10.96 -13.41
C GLN A 156 21.14 9.84 -14.26
N GLY A 157 19.82 9.64 -14.18
CA GLY A 157 19.13 8.60 -14.94
C GLY A 157 19.22 7.21 -14.30
N MET A 158 19.75 7.11 -13.08
CA MET A 158 19.88 5.83 -12.37
C MET A 158 18.62 5.51 -11.57
N PRO A 159 18.23 4.23 -11.40
CA PRO A 159 17.12 3.86 -10.54
C PRO A 159 17.32 4.33 -9.09
N LYS A 160 16.24 4.64 -8.38
CA LYS A 160 16.33 5.20 -7.01
C LYS A 160 16.97 4.20 -6.03
N TRP A 161 18.16 4.51 -5.53
CA TRP A 161 18.84 3.69 -4.52
C TRP A 161 18.25 3.84 -3.11
N CYS A 162 18.28 2.78 -2.31
CA CYS A 162 18.07 2.82 -0.86
C CYS A 162 19.38 2.50 -0.13
N SER A 163 19.91 3.47 0.60
CA SER A 163 21.17 3.30 1.35
C SER A 163 21.08 2.34 2.53
N THR A 164 19.89 2.17 3.13
CA THR A 164 19.66 1.26 4.26
C THR A 164 19.54 -0.19 3.80
N CYS A 165 18.68 -0.45 2.81
CA CYS A 165 18.46 -1.79 2.29
C CYS A 165 19.51 -2.25 1.27
N LYS A 166 20.32 -1.32 0.74
CA LYS A 166 21.32 -1.56 -0.31
C LYS A 166 20.71 -2.19 -1.56
N ILE A 167 19.60 -1.64 -2.01
CA ILE A 167 18.91 -2.07 -3.23
C ILE A 167 18.49 -0.88 -4.08
N TYR A 168 18.39 -1.12 -5.39
CA TYR A 168 17.62 -0.27 -6.29
C TYR A 168 16.12 -0.51 -6.03
N ARG A 169 15.39 0.57 -5.80
CA ARG A 169 13.97 0.50 -5.47
C ARG A 169 13.16 0.47 -6.78
N PRO A 170 12.30 -0.54 -6.96
CA PRO A 170 11.24 -0.49 -7.95
C PRO A 170 10.41 0.78 -7.80
N ASP A 171 9.74 1.15 -8.88
CA ASP A 171 8.88 2.32 -8.89
C ASP A 171 7.86 2.27 -7.75
N ARG A 172 7.63 3.43 -7.13
CA ARG A 172 6.69 3.63 -6.01
C ARG A 172 7.06 2.87 -4.72
N ALA A 173 8.16 2.11 -4.69
CA ALA A 173 8.63 1.47 -3.48
C ALA A 173 9.26 2.47 -2.50
N ARG A 174 9.06 2.24 -1.20
CA ARG A 174 9.59 3.12 -0.13
C ARG A 174 10.17 2.32 1.02
N HIS A 175 11.20 2.88 1.67
CA HIS A 175 11.74 2.35 2.92
C HIS A 175 10.82 2.70 4.08
N CYS A 176 10.27 1.69 4.74
CA CYS A 176 9.48 1.85 5.94
C CYS A 176 10.40 1.72 7.16
N ARG A 177 10.42 2.75 8.02
CA ARG A 177 11.27 2.77 9.22
C ARG A 177 10.73 1.84 10.32
N GLU A 178 9.42 1.60 10.36
CA GLU A 178 8.74 0.75 11.33
C GLU A 178 9.15 -0.72 11.23
N ILE A 179 9.43 -1.18 10.01
CA ILE A 179 9.86 -2.55 9.72
C ILE A 179 11.33 -2.64 9.28
N ASP A 180 11.96 -1.49 9.06
CA ASP A 180 13.30 -1.30 8.52
C ASP A 180 13.58 -2.03 7.20
N ARG A 181 12.63 -1.96 6.27
CA ARG A 181 12.70 -2.62 4.95
C ARG A 181 12.04 -1.77 3.87
N CYS A 182 12.47 -1.96 2.63
CA CYS A 182 11.79 -1.43 1.46
C CYS A 182 10.57 -2.28 1.09
N VAL A 183 9.48 -1.59 0.74
CA VAL A 183 8.14 -2.13 0.55
C VAL A 183 7.61 -1.69 -0.81
N ARG A 184 7.07 -2.63 -1.59
CA ARG A 184 6.46 -2.39 -2.90
C ARG A 184 5.19 -1.56 -2.73
N ARG A 185 5.05 -0.51 -3.55
CA ARG A 185 3.91 0.43 -3.56
C ARG A 185 3.33 0.68 -2.15
N MET A 186 4.21 1.08 -1.23
CA MET A 186 3.84 1.25 0.18
C MET A 186 2.84 2.39 0.31
N ASP A 187 1.63 2.16 0.82
CA ASP A 187 0.72 3.26 1.10
C ASP A 187 1.08 3.93 2.44
N HIS A 188 0.88 3.22 3.55
CA HIS A 188 1.22 3.69 4.89
C HIS A 188 1.39 2.52 5.87
N PHE A 189 1.95 2.82 7.04
CA PHE A 189 1.92 1.92 8.19
C PHE A 189 0.67 2.21 9.03
N CYS A 190 -0.20 1.21 9.20
CA CYS A 190 -1.48 1.33 9.90
C CYS A 190 -1.50 0.48 11.18
N PRO A 191 -1.42 1.10 12.36
CA PRO A 191 -1.55 0.37 13.63
C PRO A 191 -2.90 -0.35 13.78
N TRP A 192 -3.97 0.18 13.19
CA TRP A 192 -5.30 -0.43 13.27
C TRP A 192 -5.37 -1.81 12.59
N MET A 193 -4.59 -2.00 11.52
CA MET A 193 -4.63 -3.18 10.67
C MET A 193 -3.44 -4.11 10.87
N GLY A 194 -2.67 -3.95 11.95
CA GLY A 194 -1.56 -4.85 12.24
C GLY A 194 -0.21 -4.45 11.66
N GLY A 195 -0.17 -3.53 10.68
CA GLY A 195 1.06 -3.26 9.94
C GLY A 195 0.84 -2.47 8.64
N LEU A 196 1.48 -2.91 7.55
CA LEU A 196 1.58 -2.14 6.31
C LEU A 196 0.35 -2.30 5.41
N VAL A 197 -0.13 -1.18 4.89
CA VAL A 197 -1.01 -1.14 3.73
C VAL A 197 -0.16 -0.95 2.48
N THR A 198 -0.18 -1.92 1.57
CA THR A 198 0.70 -2.01 0.38
C THR A 198 -0.08 -2.54 -0.81
N GLU A 199 0.54 -2.74 -1.98
CA GLU A 199 -0.14 -3.33 -3.14
C GLU A 199 -0.90 -4.64 -2.86
N THR A 200 -0.41 -5.47 -1.95
CA THR A 200 -1.02 -6.77 -1.62
C THR A 200 -2.26 -6.61 -0.73
N SER A 201 -2.20 -5.68 0.22
CA SER A 201 -3.22 -5.48 1.24
C SER A 201 -4.19 -4.31 0.97
N ASN A 202 -3.88 -3.41 0.05
CA ASN A 202 -4.65 -2.17 -0.19
C ASN A 202 -6.08 -2.44 -0.67
N LYS A 203 -6.27 -3.43 -1.54
CA LYS A 203 -7.62 -3.87 -1.96
C LYS A 203 -8.45 -4.34 -0.77
N PHE A 204 -7.89 -5.22 0.07
CA PHE A 204 -8.58 -5.74 1.25
C PHE A 204 -8.84 -4.65 2.29
N PHE A 205 -7.97 -3.64 2.37
CA PHE A 205 -8.16 -2.46 3.20
C PHE A 205 -9.40 -1.64 2.78
N VAL A 206 -9.58 -1.39 1.47
CA VAL A 206 -10.80 -0.73 0.96
C VAL A 206 -12.04 -1.58 1.27
N GLN A 207 -12.00 -2.89 1.00
CA GLN A 207 -13.14 -3.77 1.26
C GLN A 207 -13.53 -3.79 2.75
N PHE A 208 -12.54 -3.92 3.64
CA PHE A 208 -12.76 -3.90 5.08
C PHE A 208 -13.39 -2.59 5.56
N ASN A 209 -12.88 -1.43 5.12
CA ASN A 209 -13.44 -0.14 5.52
C ASN A 209 -14.87 0.04 5.01
N ALA A 210 -15.14 -0.30 3.74
CA ALA A 210 -16.49 -0.25 3.18
C ALA A 210 -17.48 -1.14 3.97
N TYR A 211 -17.11 -2.37 4.30
CA TYR A 211 -17.96 -3.24 5.12
C TYR A 211 -18.11 -2.74 6.56
N THR A 212 -17.09 -2.08 7.12
CA THR A 212 -17.17 -1.48 8.45
C THR A 212 -18.09 -0.27 8.46
N VAL A 213 -18.08 0.56 7.41
CA VAL A 213 -19.03 1.67 7.24
C VAL A 213 -20.45 1.14 7.20
N LEU A 214 -20.74 0.11 6.39
CA LEU A 214 -22.07 -0.50 6.31
C LEU A 214 -22.52 -1.10 7.66
N TYR A 215 -21.61 -1.80 8.34
CA TYR A 215 -21.87 -2.34 9.67
C TYR A 215 -22.17 -1.23 10.68
N CYS A 216 -21.38 -0.15 10.73
CA CYS A 216 -21.60 0.95 11.65
C CYS A 216 -22.91 1.70 11.35
N VAL A 217 -23.26 1.92 10.08
CA VAL A 217 -24.57 2.49 9.69
C VAL A 217 -25.71 1.64 10.23
N PHE A 218 -25.63 0.32 10.02
CA PHE A 218 -26.64 -0.61 10.55
C PHE A 218 -26.75 -0.50 12.08
N ILE A 219 -25.62 -0.52 12.81
CA ILE A 219 -25.61 -0.39 14.27
C ILE A 219 -26.20 0.96 14.71
N ILE A 220 -25.82 2.07 14.09
CA ILE A 220 -26.32 3.42 14.45
C ILE A 220 -27.84 3.50 14.23
N VAL A 221 -28.35 2.99 13.11
CA VAL A 221 -29.79 3.01 12.80
C VAL A 221 -30.55 2.17 13.83
N ILE A 222 -30.10 0.95 14.09
CA ILE A 222 -30.74 0.04 15.05
C ILE A 222 -30.71 0.63 16.45
N MET A 223 -29.55 1.10 16.90
CA MET A 223 -29.42 1.67 18.24
C MET A 223 -30.19 2.97 18.38
N GLY A 224 -30.17 3.85 17.38
CA GLY A 224 -30.92 5.11 17.40
C GLY A 224 -32.43 4.90 17.54
N VAL A 225 -33.00 4.02 16.70
CA VAL A 225 -34.43 3.68 16.75
C VAL A 225 -34.82 3.09 18.11
N PHE A 226 -33.99 2.22 18.68
CA PHE A 226 -34.34 1.56 19.94
C PHE A 226 -34.02 2.40 21.19
N THR A 227 -33.01 3.27 21.16
CA THR A 227 -32.79 4.25 22.24
C THR A 227 -33.94 5.24 22.38
N ASP A 228 -34.56 5.64 21.27
CA ASP A 228 -35.73 6.52 21.31
C ASP A 228 -36.95 5.81 21.92
N GLY A 229 -37.24 4.59 21.48
CA GLY A 229 -38.30 3.75 22.05
C GLY A 229 -38.04 3.22 23.47
N VAL A 230 -36.91 3.59 24.09
CA VAL A 230 -36.62 3.36 25.51
C VAL A 230 -36.95 4.58 26.36
N ARG A 231 -36.85 5.78 25.79
CA ARG A 231 -37.20 7.06 26.45
C ARG A 231 -38.67 7.09 26.90
N GLU A 232 -39.51 6.33 26.22
CA GLU A 232 -40.94 6.19 26.49
C GLU A 232 -41.28 5.23 27.65
N SER A 233 -40.32 4.46 28.18
CA SER A 233 -40.55 3.50 29.27
C SER A 233 -39.29 3.27 30.15
N PRO A 234 -38.99 4.19 31.08
CA PRO A 234 -37.72 4.25 31.81
C PRO A 234 -37.46 3.15 32.85
N ASP A 235 -38.49 2.39 33.28
CA ASP A 235 -38.43 1.66 34.54
C ASP A 235 -37.85 0.23 34.48
N VAL A 236 -37.46 -0.29 33.31
CA VAL A 236 -37.20 -1.74 33.16
C VAL A 236 -35.72 -2.10 32.92
N TYR A 237 -34.84 -1.18 32.54
CA TYR A 237 -33.48 -1.57 32.07
C TYR A 237 -32.34 -0.58 32.30
N ILE A 238 -32.18 -0.03 33.50
CA ILE A 238 -31.14 0.97 33.84
C ILE A 238 -29.72 0.58 33.36
N LEU A 239 -29.28 -0.67 33.56
CA LEU A 239 -27.95 -1.12 33.12
C LEU A 239 -27.88 -1.38 31.60
N ALA A 240 -28.97 -1.83 30.97
CA ALA A 240 -28.99 -2.01 29.52
C ALA A 240 -28.91 -0.66 28.80
N HIS A 241 -29.50 0.40 29.36
CA HIS A 241 -29.42 1.76 28.81
C HIS A 241 -27.97 2.25 28.67
N GLY A 242 -27.11 1.96 29.65
CA GLY A 242 -25.68 2.30 29.57
C GLY A 242 -24.97 1.60 28.41
N HIS A 243 -25.19 0.29 28.25
CA HIS A 243 -24.60 -0.48 27.16
C HIS A 243 -25.08 -0.01 25.78
N TRP A 244 -26.34 0.40 25.67
CA TRP A 244 -26.93 0.85 24.42
C TRP A 244 -26.35 2.19 23.97
N ILE A 245 -26.27 3.14 24.90
CA ILE A 245 -25.62 4.43 24.67
C ILE A 245 -24.15 4.22 24.30
N ALA A 246 -23.44 3.34 25.02
CA ALA A 246 -22.04 3.03 24.71
C ALA A 246 -21.85 2.48 23.29
N VAL A 247 -22.70 1.54 22.85
CA VAL A 247 -22.65 1.00 21.48
C VAL A 247 -23.02 2.05 20.44
N LEU A 248 -24.00 2.92 20.71
CA LEU A 248 -24.35 4.02 19.81
C LEU A 248 -23.19 5.00 19.64
N VAL A 249 -22.61 5.47 20.73
CA VAL A 249 -21.46 6.40 20.72
C VAL A 249 -20.26 5.77 20.01
N MET A 250 -19.97 4.51 20.30
CA MET A 250 -18.89 3.78 19.65
C MET A 250 -19.17 3.57 18.16
N GLY A 251 -20.41 3.25 17.78
CA GLY A 251 -20.84 3.12 16.39
C GLY A 251 -20.64 4.41 15.61
N ILE A 252 -21.02 5.56 16.18
CA ILE A 252 -20.79 6.89 15.57
C ILE A 252 -19.30 7.19 15.43
N PHE A 253 -18.50 6.92 16.48
CA PHE A 253 -17.05 7.14 16.44
C PHE A 253 -16.39 6.33 15.33
N PHE A 254 -16.66 5.02 15.26
CA PHE A 254 -16.09 4.17 14.22
C PHE A 254 -16.64 4.51 12.84
N PHE A 255 -17.92 4.84 12.71
CA PHE A 255 -18.51 5.27 11.45
C PHE A 255 -17.76 6.46 10.85
N LEU A 256 -17.56 7.54 11.64
CA LEU A 256 -16.87 8.73 11.17
C LEU A 256 -15.42 8.41 10.78
N LEU A 257 -14.71 7.66 11.62
CA LEU A 257 -13.33 7.26 11.38
C LEU A 257 -13.19 6.42 10.11
N THR A 258 -14.04 5.42 9.92
CA THR A 258 -13.97 4.51 8.78
C THR A 258 -14.52 5.13 7.51
N LEU A 259 -15.52 6.02 7.59
CA LEU A 259 -16.04 6.75 6.44
C LEU A 259 -14.96 7.65 5.84
N GLU A 260 -14.27 8.43 6.67
CA GLU A 260 -13.15 9.27 6.22
C GLU A 260 -12.06 8.42 5.57
N THR A 261 -11.70 7.31 6.22
CA THR A 261 -10.65 6.41 5.74
C THR A 261 -11.05 5.72 4.42
N ASP A 262 -12.29 5.24 4.31
CA ASP A 262 -12.82 4.56 3.12
C ASP A 262 -12.90 5.52 1.93
N MET A 263 -13.51 6.69 2.13
CA MET A 263 -13.59 7.71 1.10
C MET A 263 -12.20 8.07 0.57
N THR A 264 -11.24 8.30 1.48
CA THR A 264 -9.85 8.56 1.11
C THR A 264 -9.26 7.43 0.29
N ALA A 265 -9.38 6.19 0.76
CA ALA A 265 -8.79 5.04 0.09
C ALA A 265 -9.40 4.81 -1.31
N VAL A 266 -10.72 4.98 -1.45
CA VAL A 266 -11.42 4.90 -2.74
C VAL A 266 -10.98 6.01 -3.69
N ILE A 267 -10.84 7.25 -3.19
CA ILE A 267 -10.34 8.37 -4.00
C ILE A 267 -8.92 8.10 -4.47
N LEU A 268 -8.03 7.63 -3.59
CA LEU A 268 -6.66 7.29 -3.94
C LEU A 268 -6.60 6.13 -4.95
N ALA A 269 -7.49 5.14 -4.82
CA ALA A 269 -7.65 4.07 -5.81
C ALA A 269 -8.06 4.61 -7.19
N VAL A 270 -9.03 5.52 -7.23
CA VAL A 270 -9.52 6.15 -8.47
C VAL A 270 -8.48 7.06 -9.11
N LEU A 271 -7.62 7.72 -8.32
CA LEU A 271 -6.55 8.59 -8.80
C LEU A 271 -5.23 7.84 -9.04
N ASN A 272 -5.17 6.53 -8.76
CA ASN A 272 -3.94 5.73 -8.75
C ASN A 272 -2.80 6.35 -7.94
N LEU A 273 -3.13 6.96 -6.81
CA LEU A 273 -2.17 7.56 -5.88
C LEU A 273 -2.03 6.69 -4.64
N THR A 274 -0.86 6.74 -4.03
CA THR A 274 -0.67 6.32 -2.63
C THR A 274 -0.68 7.55 -1.72
N THR A 275 -0.89 7.35 -0.43
CA THR A 275 -0.98 8.42 0.57
C THR A 275 0.23 9.39 0.52
N PRO A 276 1.50 8.94 0.50
CA PRO A 276 2.65 9.84 0.35
C PRO A 276 2.76 10.54 -1.01
N GLU A 277 2.27 9.93 -2.08
CA GLU A 277 2.21 10.58 -3.39
C GLU A 277 1.16 11.70 -3.39
N ASN A 278 -0.01 11.43 -2.78
CA ASN A 278 -1.08 12.40 -2.62
C ASN A 278 -0.65 13.62 -1.79
N ILE A 279 0.09 13.42 -0.70
CA ILE A 279 0.61 14.53 0.13
C ILE A 279 1.46 15.50 -0.69
N ARG A 280 2.19 14.99 -1.70
CA ARG A 280 3.04 15.79 -2.58
C ARG A 280 2.42 16.09 -3.93
N MET A 281 1.15 15.73 -4.17
CA MET A 281 0.59 15.73 -5.53
C MET A 281 0.73 17.07 -6.26
N LYS A 282 0.61 18.20 -5.55
CA LYS A 282 0.67 19.55 -6.17
C LYS A 282 2.09 20.02 -6.47
N THR A 283 3.10 19.45 -5.81
CA THR A 283 4.50 19.89 -5.89
C THR A 283 5.45 18.80 -6.37
N ALA A 284 4.96 17.56 -6.51
CA ALA A 284 5.75 16.45 -7.00
C ALA A 284 6.11 16.68 -8.46
N VAL A 285 7.41 16.62 -8.72
CA VAL A 285 8.01 16.52 -10.03
C VAL A 285 8.64 15.14 -10.09
N TRP A 286 8.31 14.38 -11.13
CA TRP A 286 8.83 13.04 -11.37
C TRP A 286 9.97 13.13 -12.38
N GLN A 287 11.07 12.43 -12.09
CA GLN A 287 12.16 12.22 -13.04
C GLN A 287 12.03 10.81 -13.58
N LEU A 288 11.86 10.72 -14.90
CA LEU A 288 11.61 9.46 -15.59
C LEU A 288 12.73 9.24 -16.60
N ALA A 289 13.30 8.05 -16.58
CA ALA A 289 14.12 7.55 -17.67
C ALA A 289 13.16 6.91 -18.68
N VAL A 290 13.08 7.50 -19.87
CA VAL A 290 12.17 7.09 -20.94
C VAL A 290 12.98 6.53 -22.10
N ARG A 291 12.72 5.29 -22.51
CA ARG A 291 13.41 4.64 -23.63
C ARG A 291 13.23 5.48 -24.90
N VAL A 292 14.35 5.79 -25.54
CA VAL A 292 14.38 6.54 -26.80
C VAL A 292 13.92 5.60 -27.93
N PRO A 293 12.97 6.02 -28.78
CA PRO A 293 12.55 5.24 -29.95
C PRO A 293 13.71 5.02 -30.92
N GLU A 294 13.70 3.88 -31.62
CA GLU A 294 14.66 3.60 -32.68
C GLU A 294 14.54 4.64 -33.82
N GLY A 295 15.67 5.16 -34.28
CA GLY A 295 15.73 6.19 -35.33
C GLY A 295 15.45 7.63 -34.87
N PHE A 296 15.19 7.87 -33.57
CA PHE A 296 15.10 9.22 -33.01
C PHE A 296 16.49 9.76 -32.68
N ASP A 297 16.81 10.99 -33.08
CA ASP A 297 18.07 11.66 -32.73
C ASP A 297 18.00 12.25 -31.30
N PRO A 298 18.76 11.71 -30.32
CA PRO A 298 18.72 12.19 -28.95
C PRO A 298 19.56 13.44 -28.69
N SER A 299 20.21 14.04 -29.70
CA SER A 299 21.24 15.08 -29.55
C SER A 299 20.82 16.36 -28.80
N GLY A 300 19.53 16.55 -28.51
CA GLY A 300 19.00 17.66 -27.70
C GLY A 300 18.55 17.29 -26.28
N LEU A 301 18.66 16.02 -25.87
CA LEU A 301 18.13 15.52 -24.61
C LEU A 301 19.26 15.02 -23.70
N LYS A 302 19.06 15.15 -22.39
CA LYS A 302 19.93 14.49 -21.42
C LYS A 302 19.66 12.99 -21.48
N THR A 303 20.63 12.21 -21.94
CA THR A 303 20.50 10.76 -22.08
C THR A 303 21.41 10.00 -21.14
N VAL A 304 21.02 8.75 -20.87
CA VAL A 304 21.84 7.74 -20.22
C VAL A 304 21.72 6.46 -21.05
N SER A 305 22.83 5.76 -21.23
CA SER A 305 22.87 4.48 -21.93
C SER A 305 23.10 3.35 -20.93
N PHE A 306 22.46 2.22 -21.18
CA PHE A 306 22.66 1.00 -20.42
C PHE A 306 22.87 -0.18 -21.36
N PRO A 307 23.74 -1.15 -20.99
CA PRO A 307 23.86 -2.39 -21.74
C PRO A 307 22.49 -3.10 -21.72
N SER A 308 21.96 -3.47 -22.89
CA SER A 308 20.81 -4.38 -22.93
C SER A 308 21.27 -5.73 -22.40
N GLY A 309 20.65 -6.19 -21.34
CA GLY A 309 20.99 -7.47 -20.73
C GLY A 309 20.62 -8.63 -21.66
N THR A 310 21.61 -9.21 -22.33
CA THR A 310 21.61 -10.65 -22.62
C THR A 310 22.87 -11.27 -22.02
N LEU A 311 22.85 -11.56 -20.72
CA LEU A 311 23.92 -12.30 -20.07
C LEU A 311 23.51 -13.74 -19.74
N ARG A 312 24.18 -14.63 -20.49
CA ARG A 312 24.55 -16.04 -20.23
C ARG A 312 23.92 -16.74 -19.02
N ASP A 313 23.30 -17.87 -19.33
CA ASP A 313 22.92 -18.91 -18.37
C ASP A 313 24.19 -19.57 -17.79
N PRO A 314 24.52 -19.38 -16.49
CA PRO A 314 25.73 -19.92 -15.90
C PRO A 314 25.71 -21.46 -15.75
N GLU A 315 24.59 -22.13 -16.02
CA GLU A 315 24.48 -23.59 -16.01
C GLU A 315 24.98 -24.28 -17.30
N LYS A 316 25.35 -23.52 -18.35
CA LYS A 316 25.88 -24.11 -19.60
C LYS A 316 27.40 -24.22 -19.69
N ASP A 317 28.17 -23.47 -18.89
CA ASP A 317 29.64 -23.53 -18.90
C ASP A 317 30.14 -24.38 -17.72
N GLY A 318 29.74 -25.65 -17.73
CA GLY A 318 30.16 -26.66 -16.77
C GLY A 318 30.89 -27.81 -17.45
N SER A 319 32.01 -27.56 -18.13
CA SER A 319 33.19 -28.46 -18.24
C SER A 319 34.11 -28.07 -19.41
N SER A 320 35.26 -27.47 -19.09
CA SER A 320 36.58 -27.89 -19.57
C SER A 320 37.64 -26.85 -19.18
N GLU A 321 38.56 -27.27 -18.32
CA GLU A 321 39.79 -26.54 -18.04
C GLU A 321 40.75 -26.69 -19.23
N GLY A 322 41.42 -25.59 -19.60
CA GLY A 322 42.74 -25.59 -20.23
C GLY A 322 42.78 -25.64 -21.77
N SER A 323 42.94 -24.48 -22.41
CA SER A 323 43.62 -24.34 -23.71
C SER A 323 44.04 -22.90 -23.92
N GLU A 324 45.27 -22.69 -24.41
CA GLU A 324 45.78 -21.40 -24.88
C GLU A 324 44.94 -20.89 -26.05
N ALA A 325 44.62 -19.60 -26.04
CA ALA A 325 43.77 -18.95 -27.04
C ALA A 325 44.49 -18.82 -28.39
N THR A 326 43.85 -19.28 -29.47
CA THR A 326 44.34 -19.12 -30.85
C THR A 326 43.92 -17.76 -31.43
N ASP A 327 44.51 -17.33 -32.54
CA ASP A 327 44.16 -16.05 -33.16
C ASP A 327 42.73 -16.03 -33.76
N GLU A 328 42.10 -17.20 -33.96
CA GLU A 328 40.68 -17.34 -34.30
C GLU A 328 39.76 -17.00 -33.10
N ASP A 329 40.19 -17.26 -31.86
CA ASP A 329 39.45 -16.90 -30.63
C ASP A 329 39.45 -15.37 -30.38
N LYS A 330 40.40 -14.64 -30.98
CA LYS A 330 40.45 -13.17 -30.92
C LYS A 330 39.54 -12.53 -31.96
N GLU A 331 39.42 -13.11 -33.16
CA GLU A 331 38.47 -12.63 -34.18
C GLU A 331 37.01 -12.91 -33.77
N GLU A 332 36.71 -14.09 -33.19
CA GLU A 332 35.38 -14.34 -32.58
C GLU A 332 35.11 -13.45 -31.35
N GLY A 333 36.17 -13.07 -30.62
CA GLY A 333 36.09 -12.14 -29.49
C GLY A 333 35.79 -10.69 -29.91
N ASP A 334 36.39 -10.23 -31.01
CA ASP A 334 36.13 -8.92 -31.60
C ASP A 334 34.77 -8.87 -32.32
N GLU A 335 34.34 -9.94 -33.01
CA GLU A 335 32.98 -10.04 -33.59
C GLU A 335 31.89 -10.14 -32.51
N ARG A 336 32.14 -10.84 -31.38
CA ARG A 336 31.23 -10.85 -30.20
C ARG A 336 31.21 -9.50 -29.48
N ALA A 337 32.34 -8.82 -29.35
CA ALA A 337 32.39 -7.48 -28.80
C ALA A 337 31.60 -6.49 -29.67
N LEU A 338 31.68 -6.63 -31.00
CA LEU A 338 30.84 -5.89 -31.95
C LEU A 338 29.34 -6.22 -31.81
N GLN A 339 28.95 -7.48 -31.61
CA GLN A 339 27.54 -7.88 -31.42
C GLN A 339 26.97 -7.45 -30.07
N THR A 340 27.77 -7.41 -29.00
CA THR A 340 27.33 -6.87 -27.69
C THR A 340 27.23 -5.34 -27.66
N ALA A 341 27.87 -4.64 -28.60
CA ALA A 341 27.73 -3.19 -28.74
C ALA A 341 26.37 -2.79 -29.37
N ASP A 342 25.74 -3.71 -30.11
CA ASP A 342 24.55 -3.44 -30.93
C ASP A 342 23.24 -3.35 -30.12
N ASP A 343 23.17 -3.95 -28.92
CA ASP A 343 22.01 -3.82 -28.05
C ASP A 343 22.30 -2.86 -26.88
N THR A 344 22.53 -1.57 -27.16
CA THR A 344 22.56 -0.53 -26.11
C THR A 344 21.21 0.17 -26.04
N HIS A 345 20.56 0.17 -24.88
CA HIS A 345 19.33 0.94 -24.70
C HIS A 345 19.64 2.38 -24.28
N PHE A 346 19.17 3.34 -25.06
CA PHE A 346 19.24 4.76 -24.73
C PHE A 346 17.97 5.20 -24.01
N PHE A 347 18.15 5.91 -22.90
CA PHE A 347 17.08 6.51 -22.14
C PHE A 347 17.26 8.02 -22.10
N ALA A 348 16.20 8.75 -22.40
CA ALA A 348 16.12 10.18 -22.16
C ALA A 348 15.60 10.45 -20.74
N ILE A 349 16.28 11.34 -20.02
CA ILE A 349 15.91 11.75 -18.68
C ILE A 349 14.93 12.92 -18.82
N LEU A 350 13.65 12.64 -18.60
CA LEU A 350 12.57 13.61 -18.71
C LEU A 350 12.04 13.99 -17.32
N GLN A 351 11.62 15.24 -17.17
CA GLN A 351 10.97 15.75 -15.96
C GLN A 351 9.49 16.01 -16.22
N SER A 352 8.63 15.56 -15.31
CA SER A 352 7.21 15.87 -15.36
C SER A 352 6.96 17.32 -14.94
N GLU A 353 5.79 17.86 -15.27
CA GLU A 353 5.36 19.13 -14.68
C GLU A 353 4.85 18.91 -13.24
N PRO A 354 4.87 19.95 -12.39
CA PRO A 354 4.19 19.89 -11.10
C PRO A 354 2.71 19.54 -11.27
N GLY A 355 2.22 18.58 -10.49
CA GLY A 355 0.83 18.12 -10.57
C GLY A 355 0.62 16.90 -11.47
N ASP A 356 1.65 16.45 -12.19
CA ASP A 356 1.58 15.26 -13.03
C ASP A 356 1.59 13.97 -12.19
N ASN A 357 0.87 12.96 -12.66
CA ASN A 357 0.81 11.62 -12.10
C ASN A 357 1.07 10.59 -13.21
N PRO A 358 2.32 10.12 -13.35
CA PRO A 358 2.70 9.13 -14.37
C PRO A 358 1.88 7.83 -14.33
N TRP A 359 1.24 7.55 -13.19
CA TRP A 359 0.47 6.34 -12.92
C TRP A 359 -1.02 6.46 -13.31
N ASP A 360 -1.49 7.63 -13.73
CA ASP A 360 -2.90 7.88 -14.03
C ASP A 360 -3.26 7.39 -15.43
N ILE A 361 -3.97 6.26 -15.51
CA ILE A 361 -4.47 5.67 -16.76
C ILE A 361 -5.97 5.94 -16.97
N GLY A 362 -6.55 6.84 -16.17
CA GLY A 362 -7.98 7.16 -16.16
C GLY A 362 -8.71 6.55 -14.98
N ARG A 363 -9.69 7.29 -14.46
CA ARG A 363 -10.39 7.00 -13.17
C ARG A 363 -10.90 5.57 -13.04
N TRP A 364 -11.53 5.06 -14.10
CA TRP A 364 -12.11 3.72 -14.07
C TRP A 364 -11.05 2.63 -14.21
N GLN A 365 -10.07 2.87 -15.07
CA GLN A 365 -8.93 1.98 -15.29
C GLN A 365 -8.09 1.87 -14.02
N ASN A 366 -7.80 2.99 -13.35
CA ASN A 366 -7.12 3.03 -12.06
C ASN A 366 -7.84 2.19 -11.01
N PHE A 367 -9.16 2.39 -10.86
CA PHE A 367 -9.96 1.66 -9.89
C PHE A 367 -10.03 0.17 -10.20
N THR A 368 -10.26 -0.21 -11.46
CA THR A 368 -10.33 -1.62 -11.89
C THR A 368 -8.97 -2.32 -11.84
N GLN A 369 -7.87 -1.60 -12.03
CA GLN A 369 -6.51 -2.10 -11.83
C GLN A 369 -6.25 -2.44 -10.37
N MET A 370 -6.87 -1.71 -9.44
CA MET A 370 -6.78 -2.00 -8.00
C MET A 370 -7.75 -3.11 -7.55
N MET A 371 -9.02 -2.97 -7.88
CA MET A 371 -10.10 -3.80 -7.32
C MET A 371 -10.37 -5.06 -8.14
N GLY A 372 -9.95 -5.08 -9.41
CA GLY A 372 -10.21 -6.15 -10.38
C GLY A 372 -11.24 -5.74 -11.44
N LYS A 373 -11.35 -6.53 -12.50
CA LYS A 373 -12.27 -6.26 -13.61
C LYS A 373 -13.74 -6.42 -13.22
N TYR A 374 -14.03 -7.40 -12.37
CA TYR A 374 -15.40 -7.86 -12.15
C TYR A 374 -15.97 -7.36 -10.83
N PRO A 375 -17.27 -7.01 -10.74
CA PRO A 375 -17.88 -6.51 -9.51
C PRO A 375 -17.76 -7.47 -8.31
N TRP A 376 -17.79 -8.79 -8.53
CA TRP A 376 -17.59 -9.75 -7.45
C TRP A 376 -16.18 -9.71 -6.86
N ASN A 377 -15.17 -9.26 -7.61
CA ASN A 377 -13.82 -9.02 -7.09
C ASN A 377 -13.79 -7.83 -6.14
N TRP A 378 -14.75 -6.91 -6.23
CA TRP A 378 -14.83 -5.72 -5.39
C TRP A 378 -15.55 -6.04 -4.07
N LEU A 379 -16.51 -6.96 -4.10
CA LEU A 379 -17.26 -7.37 -2.92
C LEU A 379 -16.55 -8.49 -2.15
N LEU A 380 -16.07 -9.52 -2.84
CA LEU A 380 -15.51 -10.70 -2.18
C LEU A 380 -14.01 -10.52 -1.92
N PRO A 381 -13.54 -10.60 -0.66
CA PRO A 381 -12.12 -10.48 -0.33
C PRO A 381 -11.42 -11.83 -0.52
N LEU A 382 -11.43 -12.33 -1.76
CA LEU A 382 -10.86 -13.63 -2.13
C LEU A 382 -9.61 -13.46 -2.99
N GLN A 383 -9.75 -12.72 -4.09
CA GLN A 383 -8.67 -12.50 -5.05
C GLN A 383 -7.85 -11.28 -4.70
N HIS A 384 -6.53 -11.40 -4.82
CA HIS A 384 -5.59 -10.29 -4.74
C HIS A 384 -5.90 -9.19 -5.76
N SER A 385 -5.29 -8.04 -5.55
CA SER A 385 -5.31 -6.97 -6.55
C SER A 385 -4.57 -7.41 -7.81
N PRO A 386 -5.03 -7.02 -9.01
CA PRO A 386 -4.24 -7.18 -10.24
C PRO A 386 -2.83 -6.57 -10.14
N PHE A 387 -2.61 -5.58 -9.26
CA PHE A 387 -1.26 -5.08 -8.95
C PHE A 387 -0.28 -6.14 -8.43
N CYS A 388 -0.78 -7.26 -7.90
CA CYS A 388 0.05 -8.34 -7.37
C CYS A 388 0.54 -9.31 -8.45
N ASN A 389 -0.10 -9.32 -9.64
CA ASN A 389 0.15 -10.27 -10.71
C ASN A 389 0.68 -9.56 -11.98
N PRO A 390 2.02 -9.54 -12.18
CA PRO A 390 2.65 -8.99 -13.38
C PRO A 390 2.03 -9.50 -14.69
N ASP A 391 1.73 -10.80 -14.72
CA ASP A 391 1.40 -11.52 -15.94
C ASP A 391 -0.05 -11.31 -16.40
N GLU A 392 -0.97 -10.98 -15.48
CA GLU A 392 -2.37 -10.67 -15.83
C GLU A 392 -2.54 -9.25 -16.37
N ALA A 393 -1.68 -8.32 -15.94
CA ALA A 393 -1.63 -6.93 -16.44
C ALA A 393 -1.13 -6.84 -17.89
N LYS A 394 -0.45 -7.88 -18.40
CA LYS A 394 -0.03 -8.00 -19.81
C LYS A 394 -1.19 -8.03 -20.80
N SER A 395 -2.42 -8.34 -20.33
CA SER A 395 -3.53 -8.72 -21.22
C SER A 395 -4.41 -7.57 -21.72
N ARG A 396 -4.21 -6.30 -21.32
CA ARG A 396 -5.06 -5.19 -21.79
C ARG A 396 -4.31 -3.89 -22.04
N GLN A 397 -4.38 -3.45 -23.31
CA GLN A 397 -4.06 -2.14 -23.88
C GLN A 397 -2.58 -1.83 -24.19
N CYS A 398 -2.12 -2.21 -25.39
CA CYS A 398 -1.83 -1.37 -26.56
C CYS A 398 -0.98 -2.17 -27.58
N ARG A 399 -0.93 -1.70 -28.83
CA ARG A 399 -0.41 -2.41 -30.03
C ARG A 399 0.94 -3.14 -29.82
N PRO A 400 1.19 -4.25 -30.53
CA PRO A 400 2.40 -5.06 -30.39
C PRO A 400 3.73 -4.32 -30.67
N GLU A 401 3.68 -3.16 -31.32
CA GLU A 401 4.88 -2.40 -31.73
C GLU A 401 5.42 -1.42 -30.66
N MET A 402 4.80 -1.32 -29.47
CA MET A 402 5.28 -0.45 -28.38
C MET A 402 5.24 -1.09 -26.99
N ALA A 403 5.29 -2.41 -26.88
CA ALA A 403 5.03 -3.10 -25.63
C ALA A 403 6.13 -4.09 -25.23
N LEU A 404 7.11 -3.63 -24.45
CA LEU A 404 7.86 -4.51 -23.54
C LEU A 404 7.95 -3.88 -22.14
N THR A 405 6.89 -4.19 -21.38
CA THR A 405 6.86 -4.34 -19.91
C THR A 405 7.27 -3.16 -19.04
N SER A 406 6.42 -2.12 -19.01
CA SER A 406 6.24 -1.33 -17.79
C SER A 406 5.11 -1.95 -16.94
N PHE A 407 5.41 -2.32 -15.70
CA PHE A 407 4.44 -2.80 -14.72
C PHE A 407 3.31 -1.79 -14.43
N PHE A 408 3.43 -0.56 -14.94
CA PHE A 408 2.39 0.46 -14.98
C PHE A 408 2.32 1.03 -16.40
N VAL A 409 1.30 0.63 -17.16
CA VAL A 409 0.94 1.23 -18.45
C VAL A 409 1.00 2.75 -18.27
N THR A 410 1.90 3.40 -19.00
CA THR A 410 2.22 4.81 -18.80
C THR A 410 1.03 5.67 -19.20
N GLY A 411 0.55 6.50 -18.27
CA GLY A 411 -0.62 7.36 -18.46
C GLY A 411 -0.45 8.46 -19.49
N ILE A 412 -1.52 9.24 -19.73
CA ILE A 412 -1.50 10.38 -20.66
C ILE A 412 -0.41 11.41 -20.29
N ASP A 413 -0.07 11.52 -19.01
CA ASP A 413 0.98 12.40 -18.50
C ASP A 413 2.37 12.02 -19.05
N VAL A 414 2.67 10.72 -19.16
CA VAL A 414 3.95 10.25 -19.73
C VAL A 414 3.98 10.44 -21.25
N GLN A 415 2.85 10.26 -21.93
CA GLN A 415 2.77 10.56 -23.36
C GLN A 415 2.95 12.05 -23.63
N ALA A 416 2.38 12.91 -22.78
CA ALA A 416 2.61 14.35 -22.85
C ALA A 416 4.09 14.71 -22.60
N MET A 417 4.79 14.00 -21.71
CA MET A 417 6.24 14.16 -21.54
C MET A 417 7.02 13.75 -22.79
N ARG A 418 6.70 12.60 -23.40
CA ARG A 418 7.30 12.14 -24.66
C ARG A 418 7.08 13.14 -25.79
N ALA A 419 5.87 13.69 -25.89
CA ALA A 419 5.52 14.66 -26.92
C ALA A 419 6.28 15.98 -26.77
N ARG A 420 6.43 16.50 -25.54
CA ARG A 420 7.26 17.68 -25.27
C ARG A 420 8.73 17.46 -25.62
N ALA A 421 9.21 16.22 -25.51
CA ALA A 421 10.57 15.83 -25.89
C ALA A 421 10.72 15.53 -27.40
N GLY A 422 9.66 15.69 -28.19
CA GLY A 422 9.67 15.43 -29.63
C GLY A 422 9.63 13.95 -30.03
N MET A 423 9.45 13.03 -29.09
CA MET A 423 9.49 11.58 -29.35
C MET A 423 8.19 11.03 -29.97
N CYS A 424 7.09 11.77 -29.85
CA CYS A 424 5.80 11.42 -30.44
C CYS A 424 4.96 12.68 -30.66
N GLU A 425 3.95 12.60 -31.52
CA GLU A 425 2.95 13.65 -31.67
C GLU A 425 1.66 13.25 -30.95
N LEU A 426 1.09 14.18 -30.18
CA LEU A 426 -0.24 14.03 -29.58
C LEU A 426 -1.24 14.86 -30.37
N THR A 427 -2.42 14.29 -30.57
CA THR A 427 -3.56 15.00 -31.14
C THR A 427 -4.06 16.09 -30.19
N GLU A 428 -4.78 17.08 -30.73
CA GLU A 428 -5.38 18.14 -29.91
C GLU A 428 -6.34 17.58 -28.84
N GLN A 429 -7.03 16.48 -29.14
CA GLN A 429 -7.93 15.82 -28.19
C GLN A 429 -7.18 15.20 -27.01
N GLU A 430 -6.01 14.61 -27.27
CA GLU A 430 -5.15 14.03 -26.22
C GLU A 430 -4.54 15.11 -25.32
N TRP A 431 -4.13 16.24 -25.89
CA TRP A 431 -3.68 17.41 -25.11
C TRP A 431 -4.80 17.96 -24.22
N ARG A 432 -6.03 18.09 -24.76
CA ARG A 432 -7.18 18.49 -23.95
C ARG A 432 -7.49 17.48 -22.85
N LEU A 433 -7.33 16.18 -23.12
CA LEU A 433 -7.53 15.13 -22.12
C LEU A 433 -6.50 15.24 -20.99
N TYR A 434 -5.22 15.43 -21.32
CA TYR A 434 -4.14 15.67 -20.36
C TYR A 434 -4.49 16.85 -19.43
N GLU A 435 -4.79 18.03 -20.00
CA GLU A 435 -5.13 19.22 -19.22
C GLU A 435 -6.37 19.01 -18.33
N GLN A 436 -7.41 18.36 -18.86
CA GLN A 436 -8.61 18.05 -18.08
C GLN A 436 -8.33 17.08 -16.93
N GLN A 437 -7.53 16.04 -17.13
CA GLN A 437 -7.19 15.08 -16.08
C GLN A 437 -6.36 15.75 -14.99
N LYS A 438 -5.34 16.51 -15.38
CA LYS A 438 -4.49 17.29 -14.47
C LYS A 438 -5.31 18.30 -13.66
N ALA A 439 -6.17 19.09 -14.31
CA ALA A 439 -7.03 20.07 -13.65
C ALA A 439 -8.00 19.40 -12.65
N LYS A 440 -8.67 18.32 -13.06
CA LYS A 440 -9.59 17.57 -12.19
C LYS A 440 -8.89 16.96 -10.98
N ARG A 441 -7.65 16.50 -11.15
CA ARG A 441 -6.82 15.95 -10.07
C ARG A 441 -6.40 17.05 -9.10
N LEU A 442 -5.93 18.20 -9.59
CA LEU A 442 -5.49 19.33 -8.77
C LEU A 442 -6.62 20.08 -8.05
N ALA A 443 -7.82 20.08 -8.63
CA ALA A 443 -9.03 20.62 -8.01
C ALA A 443 -9.52 19.79 -6.82
N PHE A 444 -9.00 18.56 -6.65
CA PHE A 444 -9.38 17.71 -5.53
C PHE A 444 -8.80 18.27 -4.21
N PRO A 445 -9.61 18.42 -3.15
CA PRO A 445 -9.13 19.08 -1.93
C PRO A 445 -8.17 18.19 -1.13
N ASN A 446 -7.00 18.73 -0.80
CA ASN A 446 -5.90 18.03 -0.10
C ASN A 446 -6.24 17.57 1.34
N TRP A 447 -7.32 18.07 1.94
CA TRP A 447 -7.72 17.73 3.31
C TRP A 447 -8.14 16.27 3.51
N VAL A 448 -8.38 15.51 2.43
CA VAL A 448 -8.70 14.08 2.48
C VAL A 448 -7.46 13.23 2.81
N ALA A 449 -6.26 13.83 2.86
CA ALA A 449 -4.99 13.11 3.01
C ALA A 449 -4.66 12.61 4.44
N GLY A 450 -5.63 12.20 5.27
CA GLY A 450 -5.25 11.68 6.58
C GLY A 450 -6.29 10.93 7.39
N ALA A 451 -6.20 9.59 7.33
CA ALA A 451 -6.47 8.70 8.48
C ALA A 451 -5.60 9.00 9.74
N GLY A 452 -4.85 10.11 9.72
CA GLY A 452 -4.08 10.66 10.82
C GLY A 452 -4.31 12.16 11.00
N ALA A 453 -5.36 12.78 10.44
CA ALA A 453 -5.71 14.16 10.77
C ALA A 453 -5.88 14.38 12.29
N PRO A 454 -6.51 13.44 13.05
CA PRO A 454 -6.53 13.52 14.51
C PRO A 454 -5.14 13.40 15.12
N VAL A 455 -4.28 12.50 14.60
CA VAL A 455 -2.92 12.24 15.13
C VAL A 455 -1.96 13.39 14.83
N LYS A 456 -2.00 13.99 13.64
CA LYS A 456 -1.22 15.16 13.26
C LYS A 456 -1.68 16.40 14.03
N MET A 457 -2.99 16.54 14.26
CA MET A 457 -3.53 17.58 15.13
C MET A 457 -3.09 17.38 16.58
N TRP A 458 -3.04 16.14 17.07
CA TRP A 458 -2.50 15.79 18.40
C TRP A 458 -0.99 16.04 18.51
N GLN A 459 -0.21 15.64 17.51
CA GLN A 459 1.23 15.88 17.46
C GLN A 459 1.54 17.38 17.38
N ALA A 460 0.78 18.16 16.60
CA ALA A 460 0.89 19.62 16.55
C ALA A 460 0.49 20.27 17.88
N TYR A 461 -0.57 19.79 18.55
CA TYR A 461 -0.99 20.27 19.87
C TYR A 461 0.07 20.03 20.95
N PHE A 462 0.68 18.84 21.00
CA PHE A 462 1.75 18.55 21.97
C PHE A 462 3.09 19.20 21.62
N ALA A 463 3.37 19.44 20.32
CA ALA A 463 4.53 20.21 19.90
C ALA A 463 4.39 21.70 20.29
N ALA A 464 3.17 22.25 20.20
CA ALA A 464 2.89 23.63 20.61
C ALA A 464 2.99 23.83 22.13
N LYS A 465 2.67 22.81 22.94
CA LYS A 465 2.83 22.83 24.41
C LYS A 465 4.25 22.56 24.93
N LYS A 466 5.22 22.31 24.04
CA LYS A 466 6.65 22.16 24.37
C LYS A 466 7.47 23.43 24.17
N LYS A 467 6.84 24.52 23.75
CA LYS A 467 7.34 25.90 23.88
C LYS A 467 6.67 26.54 25.08
#